data_AF-R7YNP3-F1
#
_entry.id   AF-R7YNP3-F1
#
_cell.length_a   1.000
_cell.length_b   1.000
_cell.length_c   1.000
_cell.angle_alpha   90.00
_cell.angle_beta   90.00
_cell.angle_gamma   90.00
#
_symmetry.space_group_name_H-M   'P 1'
#
loop_
_entity.id
_entity.type
_entity.pdbx_description
1 polymer ?
#
loop_
_entity_poly.entity_id
_entity_poly.type
_entity_poly.pdbx_seq_one_letter_code
_entity_poly.pdbx_strand_id
1 'polypeptide(L)'
;MKILETQSEVLSNYDVLKHITAVQASYAARDPIGNARASMPSNLAAILKDTQTYLTSPTQPFAPANGAAYTDAAFRAVFEQMPPFAKKNLTMPEMLHIVNHRPTDVQALECLIEEAENRFQVEQLEEIVAVVVGCLGEGAGS
;
A
#
# COMPACT_ATOMS: atom_id res chain seq x y z
N MET A 1 11.16 7.42 28.11
CA MET A 1 10.14 7.06 27.10
C MET A 1 9.39 5.85 27.62
N LYS A 2 8.06 5.83 27.59
CA LYS A 2 7.23 4.67 27.93
C LYS A 2 6.26 4.43 26.79
N ILE A 3 6.14 3.18 26.33
CA ILE A 3 5.19 2.78 25.30
C ILE A 3 3.85 2.56 26.00
N LEU A 4 2.81 3.27 25.57
CA LEU A 4 1.45 3.14 26.12
C LEU A 4 0.71 1.99 25.45
N GLU A 5 0.81 1.92 24.13
CA GLU A 5 0.20 0.89 23.28
C GLU A 5 1.21 0.45 22.23
N THR A 6 1.39 -0.85 22.06
CA THR A 6 2.36 -1.44 21.12
C THR A 6 1.86 -1.51 19.69
N GLN A 7 0.54 -1.63 19.48
CA GLN A 7 -0.09 -1.66 18.16
C GLN A 7 -1.35 -0.79 18.20
N SER A 8 -1.24 0.44 17.69
CA SER A 8 -2.37 1.37 17.61
C SER A 8 -3.17 1.20 16.31
N GLU A 9 -2.47 1.02 15.19
CA GLU A 9 -3.07 0.98 13.87
C GLU A 9 -2.20 0.19 12.89
N VAL A 10 -2.84 -0.36 11.86
CA VAL A 10 -2.19 -1.05 10.75
C VAL A 10 -2.23 -0.11 9.54
N LEU A 11 -1.06 0.21 9.00
CA LEU A 11 -0.92 1.15 7.88
C LEU A 11 -0.56 0.42 6.59
N SER A 12 -1.18 0.84 5.48
CA SER A 12 -0.80 0.36 4.17
C SER A 12 0.50 1.02 3.69
N ASN A 13 1.19 0.37 2.75
CA ASN A 13 2.36 0.93 2.09
C ASN A 13 2.03 2.27 1.39
N TYR A 14 0.78 2.42 0.91
CA TYR A 14 0.28 3.66 0.35
C TYR A 14 0.21 4.78 1.40
N ASP A 15 -0.38 4.50 2.57
CA ASP A 15 -0.50 5.49 3.66
C ASP A 15 0.89 5.94 4.14
N VAL A 16 1.83 4.99 4.26
CA VAL A 16 3.21 5.26 4.63
C VAL A 16 3.88 6.15 3.57
N LEU A 17 3.77 5.83 2.28
CA LEU A 17 4.36 6.62 1.21
C LEU A 17 3.79 8.04 1.17
N LYS A 18 2.47 8.18 1.33
CA LYS A 18 1.77 9.47 1.41
C LYS A 18 2.27 10.28 2.62
N HIS A 19 2.40 9.64 3.78
CA HIS A 19 2.90 10.29 4.99
C HIS A 19 4.34 10.76 4.83
N ILE A 20 5.25 9.92 4.32
CA ILE A 20 6.65 10.26 4.08
C ILE A 20 6.75 11.47 3.15
N THR A 21 5.98 11.47 2.06
CA THR A 21 5.96 12.57 1.09
C THR A 21 5.47 13.88 1.74
N ALA A 22 4.44 13.82 2.58
CA ALA A 22 3.92 14.97 3.31
C ALA A 22 4.92 15.53 4.33
N VAL A 23 5.64 14.65 5.03
CA VAL A 23 6.69 15.04 5.98
C VAL A 23 7.83 15.74 5.26
N GLN A 24 8.34 15.16 4.16
CA GLN A 24 9.38 15.78 3.34
C GLN A 24 8.97 17.16 2.82
N ALA A 25 7.76 17.30 2.28
CA ALA A 25 7.23 18.58 1.81
C ALA A 25 7.12 19.61 2.95
N SER A 26 6.70 19.18 4.15
CA SER A 26 6.59 20.06 5.32
C SER A 26 7.95 20.59 5.77
N TYR A 27 9.01 19.79 5.72
CA TYR A 27 10.37 20.24 6.02
C TYR A 27 10.91 21.17 4.94
N ALA A 28 10.68 20.86 3.65
CA ALA A 28 11.08 21.72 2.54
C ALA A 28 10.43 23.11 2.63
N ALA A 29 9.15 23.20 3.03
CA ALA A 29 8.45 24.46 3.22
C ALA A 29 8.95 25.27 4.43
N ARG A 30 9.54 24.62 5.44
CA ARG A 30 10.06 25.26 6.66
C ARG A 30 11.48 25.78 6.50
N ASP A 31 12.23 25.29 5.53
CA ASP A 31 13.61 25.70 5.27
C ASP A 31 13.81 26.46 3.93
N PRO A 32 13.14 27.60 3.69
CA PRO A 32 13.38 28.40 2.49
C PRO A 32 14.68 29.24 2.55
N ILE A 33 15.33 29.37 3.72
CA ILE A 33 16.46 30.30 3.96
C ILE A 33 17.70 29.58 4.57
N GLY A 34 17.78 28.26 4.52
CA GLY A 34 18.95 27.50 5.02
C GLY A 34 19.14 27.62 6.53
N ASN A 35 18.04 27.70 7.29
CA ASN A 35 18.10 27.77 8.75
C ASN A 35 18.34 26.36 9.30
N ALA A 36 19.55 26.12 9.83
CA ALA A 36 19.96 24.82 10.39
C ALA A 36 19.01 24.27 11.48
N ARG A 37 18.20 25.12 12.14
CA ARG A 37 17.19 24.67 13.12
C ARG A 37 15.86 24.22 12.49
N ALA A 38 15.59 24.64 11.25
CA ALA A 38 14.41 24.24 10.48
C ALA A 38 14.71 23.06 9.54
N SER A 39 15.98 22.80 9.25
CA SER A 39 16.44 21.66 8.48
C SER A 39 16.05 20.33 9.12
N MET A 40 15.71 19.37 8.28
CA MET A 40 15.42 17.99 8.71
C MET A 40 16.67 17.36 9.35
N PRO A 41 16.54 16.65 10.49
CA PRO A 41 17.62 15.87 11.07
C PRO A 41 18.14 14.82 10.08
N SER A 42 19.47 14.62 10.04
CA SER A 42 20.11 13.75 9.04
C SER A 42 19.69 12.28 9.12
N ASN A 43 19.48 11.75 10.34
CA ASN A 43 18.99 10.40 10.56
C ASN A 43 17.54 10.21 10.07
N LEU A 44 16.68 11.22 10.30
CA LEU A 44 15.32 11.20 9.78
C LEU A 44 15.31 11.27 8.25
N ALA A 45 16.15 12.14 7.67
CA ALA A 45 16.28 12.27 6.22
C ALA A 45 16.72 10.95 5.56
N ALA A 46 17.68 10.24 6.17
CA ALA A 46 18.13 8.93 5.67
C ALA A 46 16.99 7.90 5.68
N ILE A 47 16.30 7.72 6.81
CA ILE A 47 15.23 6.71 6.93
C ILE A 47 14.08 7.01 5.98
N LEU A 48 13.66 8.28 5.87
CA LEU A 48 12.58 8.67 4.95
C LEU A 48 12.97 8.39 3.49
N LYS A 49 14.21 8.72 3.11
CA LYS A 49 14.73 8.46 1.76
C LYS A 49 14.82 6.97 1.46
N ASP A 50 15.37 6.17 2.38
CA ASP A 50 15.53 4.72 2.18
C ASP A 50 14.17 4.03 2.06
N THR A 51 13.22 4.40 2.94
CA THR A 51 11.85 3.86 2.90
C THR A 51 11.13 4.26 1.62
N GLN A 52 11.24 5.53 1.20
CA GLN A 52 10.65 5.99 -0.07
C GLN A 52 11.27 5.28 -1.27
N THR A 53 12.59 5.06 -1.26
CA THR A 53 13.31 4.35 -2.32
C THR A 53 12.84 2.91 -2.41
N TYR A 54 12.66 2.24 -1.26
CA TYR A 54 12.09 0.90 -1.23
C TYR A 54 10.68 0.88 -1.83
N LEU A 55 9.76 1.71 -1.33
CA LEU A 55 8.35 1.72 -1.73
C LEU A 55 8.13 2.14 -3.19
N THR A 56 9.04 2.90 -3.79
CA THR A 56 8.96 3.34 -5.19
C THR A 56 9.89 2.56 -6.12
N SER A 57 10.57 1.52 -5.63
CA SER A 57 11.39 0.62 -6.44
C SER A 57 10.55 -0.02 -7.55
N PRO A 58 11.09 -0.24 -8.77
CA PRO A 58 10.34 -0.82 -9.91
C PRO A 58 9.65 -2.15 -9.62
N THR A 59 10.13 -2.92 -8.63
CA THR A 59 9.53 -4.19 -8.20
C THR A 59 8.30 -4.01 -7.32
N GLN A 60 8.02 -2.80 -6.84
CA GLN A 60 6.88 -2.52 -5.96
C GLN A 60 5.64 -2.09 -6.74
N PRO A 61 4.43 -2.48 -6.32
CA PRO A 61 3.18 -2.10 -6.98
C PRO A 61 2.92 -0.59 -7.09
N PHE A 62 3.53 0.19 -6.19
CA PHE A 62 3.39 1.64 -6.08
C PHE A 62 4.35 2.42 -7.00
N ALA A 63 5.26 1.73 -7.69
CA ALA A 63 6.18 2.39 -8.60
C ALA A 63 5.40 3.05 -9.75
N PRO A 64 5.69 4.31 -10.11
CA PRO A 64 5.04 4.99 -11.24
C PRO A 64 5.19 4.23 -12.57
N ALA A 65 6.29 3.49 -12.73
CA ALA A 65 6.55 2.63 -13.88
C ALA A 65 5.52 1.50 -14.04
N ASN A 66 4.84 1.12 -12.95
CA ASN A 66 3.89 0.00 -12.90
C ASN A 66 2.44 0.47 -13.15
N GLY A 67 2.26 1.61 -13.82
CA GLY A 67 0.96 2.20 -14.13
C GLY A 67 0.12 2.54 -12.89
N ALA A 68 0.78 2.77 -11.75
CA ALA A 68 0.14 2.80 -10.44
C ALA A 68 -1.02 3.81 -10.35
N ALA A 69 -2.26 3.31 -10.23
CA ALA A 69 -3.46 4.11 -10.02
C ALA A 69 -3.72 4.47 -8.54
N TYR A 70 -2.72 4.29 -7.67
CA TYR A 70 -2.87 4.47 -6.23
C TYR A 70 -3.17 5.93 -5.86
N THR A 71 -4.44 6.16 -5.62
CA THR A 71 -5.03 7.41 -5.13
C THR A 71 -5.92 7.07 -3.94
N ASP A 72 -6.24 8.06 -3.09
CA ASP A 72 -7.20 7.88 -2.00
C ASP A 72 -8.54 7.30 -2.51
N ALA A 73 -8.95 7.69 -3.72
CA ALA A 73 -10.16 7.19 -4.36
C ALA A 73 -10.01 5.72 -4.80
N ALA A 74 -8.92 5.37 -5.48
CA ALA A 74 -8.65 4.00 -5.91
C ALA A 74 -8.50 3.04 -4.72
N PHE A 75 -7.80 3.48 -3.66
CA PHE A 75 -7.64 2.70 -2.44
C PHE A 75 -9.00 2.40 -1.79
N ARG A 76 -9.86 3.43 -1.62
CA ARG A 76 -11.23 3.24 -1.09
C ARG A 76 -12.08 2.37 -2.00
N ALA A 77 -11.95 2.55 -3.31
CA ALA A 77 -12.71 1.80 -4.30
C ALA A 77 -12.49 0.29 -4.17
N VAL A 78 -11.28 -0.19 -3.83
CA VAL A 78 -11.03 -1.62 -3.58
C VAL A 78 -11.96 -2.15 -2.49
N PHE A 79 -12.05 -1.48 -1.34
CA PHE A 79 -12.90 -1.92 -0.23
C PHE A 79 -14.39 -1.78 -0.57
N GLU A 80 -14.79 -0.72 -1.27
CA GLU A 80 -16.18 -0.47 -1.64
C GLU A 80 -16.68 -1.49 -2.66
N GLN A 81 -15.90 -1.76 -3.71
CA GLN A 81 -16.22 -2.67 -4.80
C GLN A 81 -16.00 -4.14 -4.45
N MET A 82 -15.27 -4.45 -3.37
CA MET A 82 -15.05 -5.83 -2.96
C MET A 82 -16.39 -6.57 -2.75
N PRO A 83 -16.56 -7.78 -3.31
CA PRO A 83 -17.82 -8.50 -3.20
C PRO A 83 -18.19 -8.84 -1.74
N PRO A 84 -19.49 -9.02 -1.42
CA PRO A 84 -19.92 -9.35 -0.06
C PRO A 84 -19.27 -10.62 0.50
N PHE A 85 -19.02 -11.64 -0.33
CA PHE A 85 -18.35 -12.86 0.10
C PHE A 85 -16.89 -12.58 0.50
N ALA A 86 -16.19 -11.74 -0.25
CA ALA A 86 -14.81 -11.37 0.03
C ALA A 86 -14.73 -10.49 1.29
N LYS A 87 -15.62 -9.52 1.46
CA LYS A 87 -15.72 -8.70 2.69
C LYS A 87 -15.97 -9.53 3.96
N LYS A 88 -16.74 -10.61 3.85
CA LYS A 88 -17.07 -11.48 4.98
C LYS A 88 -15.93 -12.45 5.31
N ASN A 89 -15.24 -12.95 4.28
CA ASN A 89 -14.28 -14.02 4.44
C ASN A 89 -12.83 -13.55 4.51
N LEU A 90 -12.47 -12.37 3.99
CA LEU A 90 -11.12 -11.82 4.09
C LEU A 90 -10.90 -11.16 5.45
N THR A 91 -9.76 -11.44 6.06
CA THR A 91 -9.31 -10.77 7.27
C THR A 91 -8.65 -9.42 6.93
N MET A 92 -8.57 -8.52 7.92
CA MET A 92 -7.90 -7.22 7.72
C MET A 92 -6.44 -7.35 7.27
N PRO A 93 -5.61 -8.27 7.81
CA PRO A 93 -4.25 -8.49 7.32
C PRO A 93 -4.20 -8.97 5.86
N GLU A 94 -5.11 -9.85 5.44
CA GLU A 94 -5.17 -10.31 4.04
C GLU A 94 -5.56 -9.17 3.11
N MET A 95 -6.53 -8.35 3.51
CA MET A 95 -6.90 -7.16 2.75
C MET A 95 -5.73 -6.17 2.63
N LEU A 96 -4.97 -5.98 3.72
CA LEU A 96 -3.76 -5.17 3.71
C LEU A 96 -2.71 -5.76 2.75
N HIS A 97 -2.51 -7.07 2.76
CA HIS A 97 -1.59 -7.75 1.85
C HIS A 97 -2.00 -7.59 0.40
N ILE A 98 -3.29 -7.75 0.08
CA ILE A 98 -3.84 -7.56 -1.26
C ILE A 98 -3.55 -6.14 -1.75
N VAL A 99 -3.81 -5.11 -0.94
CA VAL A 99 -3.58 -3.73 -1.37
C VAL A 99 -2.08 -3.39 -1.44
N ASN A 100 -1.24 -4.01 -0.61
CA ASN A 100 0.20 -3.79 -0.62
C ASN A 100 0.92 -4.49 -1.78
N HIS A 101 0.42 -5.65 -2.24
CA HIS A 101 1.07 -6.47 -3.26
C HIS A 101 0.37 -6.43 -4.62
N ARG A 102 -0.90 -6.01 -4.69
CA ARG A 102 -1.67 -5.86 -5.92
C ARG A 102 -1.61 -7.11 -6.80
N PRO A 103 -2.18 -8.24 -6.36
CA PRO A 103 -2.20 -9.45 -7.17
C PRO A 103 -2.93 -9.21 -8.49
N THR A 104 -2.30 -9.62 -9.60
CA THR A 104 -2.83 -9.49 -10.97
C THR A 104 -3.40 -10.79 -11.51
N ASP A 105 -3.15 -11.90 -10.83
CA ASP A 105 -3.61 -13.23 -11.18
C ASP A 105 -4.02 -14.00 -9.91
N VAL A 106 -4.70 -15.12 -10.12
CA VAL A 106 -5.25 -15.95 -9.05
C VAL A 106 -4.13 -16.59 -8.23
N GLN A 107 -3.04 -17.01 -8.86
CA GLN A 107 -1.92 -17.65 -8.17
C GLN A 107 -1.23 -16.70 -7.18
N ALA A 108 -1.05 -15.44 -7.59
CA ALA A 108 -0.52 -14.38 -6.73
C ALA A 108 -1.49 -14.09 -5.58
N LEU A 109 -2.81 -14.11 -5.82
CA LEU A 109 -3.81 -13.91 -4.78
C LEU A 109 -3.84 -15.07 -3.77
N GLU A 110 -3.75 -16.31 -4.23
CA GLU A 110 -3.68 -17.52 -3.39
C GLU A 110 -2.47 -17.50 -2.46
N CYS A 111 -1.35 -16.92 -2.89
CA CYS A 111 -0.17 -16.76 -2.03
C CYS A 111 -0.39 -15.76 -0.88
N LEU A 112 -1.40 -14.88 -0.97
CA LEU A 112 -1.68 -13.85 0.04
C LEU A 112 -2.77 -14.25 1.03
N ILE A 113 -3.59 -15.25 0.69
CA ILE A 113 -4.75 -15.71 1.46
C ILE A 113 -4.46 -17.11 2.00
N GLU A 114 -4.59 -17.29 3.31
CA GLU A 114 -4.39 -18.61 3.91
C GLU A 114 -5.52 -19.56 3.54
N GLU A 115 -5.17 -20.78 3.10
CA GLU A 115 -6.12 -21.81 2.69
C GLU A 115 -7.17 -21.30 1.67
N ALA A 116 -6.72 -20.49 0.69
CA ALA A 116 -7.58 -19.86 -0.31
C ALA A 116 -8.51 -20.87 -1.01
N GLU A 117 -7.99 -22.03 -1.41
CA GLU A 117 -8.72 -23.11 -2.08
C GLU A 117 -9.86 -23.69 -1.22
N ASN A 118 -9.75 -23.64 0.11
CA ASN A 118 -10.80 -24.12 1.02
C ASN A 118 -11.87 -23.05 1.29
N ARG A 119 -11.53 -21.77 1.11
CA ARG A 119 -12.37 -20.62 1.49
C ARG A 119 -13.12 -20.00 0.33
N PHE A 120 -12.57 -20.11 -0.88
CA PHE A 120 -13.09 -19.48 -2.08
C PHE A 120 -13.14 -20.47 -3.23
N GLN A 121 -14.16 -20.35 -4.06
CA GLN A 121 -14.17 -20.99 -5.37
C GLN A 121 -13.26 -20.22 -6.33
N VAL A 122 -12.80 -20.88 -7.40
CA VAL A 122 -11.89 -20.26 -8.39
C VAL A 122 -12.52 -19.00 -8.99
N GLU A 123 -13.82 -19.02 -9.31
CA GLU A 123 -14.53 -17.87 -9.87
C GLU A 123 -14.60 -16.69 -8.88
N GLN A 124 -14.63 -16.97 -7.58
CA GLN A 124 -14.61 -15.95 -6.54
C GLN A 124 -13.24 -15.28 -6.41
N LEU A 125 -12.16 -16.06 -6.60
CA LEU A 125 -10.80 -15.53 -6.62
C LEU A 125 -10.58 -14.65 -7.87
N GLU A 126 -11.07 -15.09 -9.03
CA GLU A 126 -11.06 -14.29 -10.26
C GLU A 126 -11.80 -12.95 -10.09
N GLU A 127 -12.95 -12.95 -9.41
CA GLU A 127 -13.69 -11.72 -9.14
C GLU A 127 -12.92 -10.77 -8.20
N ILE A 128 -12.22 -11.28 -7.19
CA ILE A 128 -11.36 -10.47 -6.31
C ILE A 128 -10.23 -9.84 -7.13
N VAL A 129 -9.54 -10.63 -7.96
CA VAL A 129 -8.46 -10.13 -8.84
C VAL A 129 -9.00 -9.05 -9.77
N ALA A 130 -10.18 -9.26 -10.38
CA ALA A 130 -10.81 -8.29 -11.26
C ALA A 130 -11.09 -6.95 -10.57
N VAL A 131 -11.55 -6.97 -9.30
CA VAL A 131 -11.75 -5.74 -8.51
C VAL A 131 -10.41 -5.04 -8.23
N VAL A 132 -9.39 -5.80 -7.84
CA VAL A 132 -8.05 -5.26 -7.54
C VAL A 132 -7.46 -4.60 -8.79
N VAL A 133 -7.48 -5.30 -9.93
CA VAL A 133 -7.00 -4.79 -11.22
C VAL A 133 -7.83 -3.60 -11.70
N GLY A 134 -9.16 -3.67 -11.55
CA GLY A 134 -10.06 -2.57 -11.95
C GLY A 134 -9.86 -1.29 -11.15
N CYS A 135 -9.51 -1.40 -9.86
CA CYS A 135 -9.32 -0.24 -8.99
C CYS A 135 -7.88 0.29 -9.01
N LEU A 136 -6.88 -0.61 -8.97
CA LEU A 136 -5.47 -0.27 -8.81
C LEU A 136 -4.67 -0.32 -10.13
N GLY A 137 -5.31 -0.81 -11.21
CA GLY A 137 -4.78 -0.98 -12.57
C GLY A 137 -4.16 -2.36 -12.81
N GLU A 138 -3.71 -2.63 -14.03
CA GLU A 138 -2.85 -3.78 -14.38
C GLU A 138 -1.38 -3.54 -13.96
N GLY A 139 -0.78 -4.47 -13.20
CA GLY A 139 0.63 -4.37 -12.83
C GLY A 139 1.53 -4.42 -14.07
N ALA A 140 2.71 -3.78 -14.04
CA ALA A 140 3.67 -3.94 -15.14
C ALA A 140 4.15 -5.39 -15.19
N GLY A 141 3.60 -6.15 -16.13
CA GLY A 141 3.80 -7.59 -16.23
C GLY A 141 3.11 -8.19 -17.46
N SER A 142 3.24 -7.53 -18.62
CA SER A 142 3.16 -8.15 -19.95
C SER A 142 4.36 -7.70 -20.77
#